data_AF-A0A101GA69-F1
#
_entry.id   AF-A0A101GA69-F1
#
_cell.length_a   1.000
_cell.length_b   1.000
_cell.length_c   1.000
_cell.angle_alpha   90.00
_cell.angle_beta   90.00
_cell.angle_gamma   90.00
#
_symmetry.space_group_name_H-M   'P 1'
#
loop_
_entity.id
_entity.type
_entity.pdbx_description
1 polymer ?
#
loop_
_entity_poly.entity_id
_entity_poly.type
_entity_poly.pdbx_seq_one_letter_code
_entity_poly.pdbx_strand_id
1 'polypeptide(L)' 'MAKIFIHQKNARNPEELLDVCPFNAIEYINEYLSINAACKMCKICIKKYPDVF' A
#
# COMPACT_ATOMS: atom_id res chain seq x y z
N MET A 1 7.41 -6.84 -15.30
CA MET A 1 7.67 -6.86 -13.84
C MET A 1 6.35 -6.69 -13.12
N ALA A 2 6.14 -7.35 -11.99
CA ALA A 2 4.92 -7.19 -11.21
C ALA A 2 4.95 -5.85 -10.46
N LYS A 3 3.85 -5.10 -10.51
CA LYS A 3 3.67 -3.82 -9.81
C LYS A 3 2.38 -3.91 -8.98
N ILE A 4 2.41 -3.35 -7.77
CA ILE A 4 1.22 -3.17 -6.93
C ILE A 4 0.52 -1.89 -7.39
N PHE A 5 -0.79 -1.95 -7.61
CA PHE A 5 -1.57 -0.81 -8.09
C PHE A 5 -2.51 -0.34 -6.99
N ILE A 6 -2.35 0.91 -6.56
CA ILE A 6 -3.17 1.45 -5.47
C ILE A 6 -4.38 2.19 -6.02
N HIS A 7 -5.57 1.71 -5.69
CA HIS A 7 -6.85 2.36 -5.96
C HIS A 7 -7.08 3.51 -4.97
N GLN A 8 -6.51 4.68 -5.26
CA GLN A 8 -6.56 5.88 -4.40
C GLN A 8 -7.98 6.28 -3.96
N LYS A 9 -9.00 6.02 -4.78
CA LYS A 9 -10.41 6.29 -4.43
C LYS A 9 -10.93 5.43 -3.27
N ASN A 10 -10.36 4.25 -3.09
CA ASN A 10 -10.75 3.28 -2.06
C ASN A 10 -9.82 3.34 -0.85
N ALA A 11 -8.69 4.05 -0.95
CA ALA A 11 -7.73 4.25 0.13
C ALA A 11 -8.26 5.21 1.20
N ARG A 12 -9.25 4.73 1.98
CA ARG A 12 -9.73 5.42 3.18
C ARG A 12 -8.77 5.11 4.33
N ASN A 13 -8.47 6.11 5.16
CA ASN A 13 -7.62 5.98 6.35
C ASN A 13 -6.16 5.57 6.01
N PRO A 14 -5.36 6.48 5.43
CA PRO A 14 -3.97 6.18 5.03
C PRO A 14 -3.10 5.68 6.19
N GLU A 15 -3.32 6.14 7.41
CA GLU A 15 -2.57 5.69 8.60
C GLU A 15 -2.67 4.17 8.81
N GLU A 16 -3.87 3.59 8.71
CA GLU A 16 -4.08 2.15 8.83
C GLU A 16 -3.39 1.38 7.70
N LEU A 17 -3.43 1.94 6.48
CA LEU A 17 -2.84 1.34 5.29
C LEU A 17 -1.30 1.36 5.33
N LEU A 18 -0.68 2.34 6.00
CA LEU A 18 0.77 2.39 6.21
C LEU A 18 1.23 1.25 7.13
N ASP A 19 0.51 1.02 8.24
CA ASP A 19 0.84 0.01 9.27
C ASP A 19 0.70 -1.44 8.78
N VAL A 20 0.02 -1.66 7.67
CA VAL A 20 -0.17 -2.99 7.08
C VAL A 20 1.12 -3.57 6.52
N CYS A 21 2.06 -2.72 6.11
CA CYS A 21 3.32 -3.19 5.55
C CYS A 21 4.35 -3.43 6.67
N PRO A 22 4.74 -4.69 6.95
CA PRO A 22 5.79 -4.96 7.94
C PRO A 22 7.19 -4.50 7.48
N PHE A 23 7.32 -4.05 6.22
CA PHE A 23 8.56 -3.55 5.64
C PHE A 23 8.55 -2.03 5.47
N ASN A 24 7.51 -1.34 5.95
CA ASN A 24 7.36 0.11 5.83
C ASN A 24 7.49 0.60 4.37
N ALA A 25 6.93 -0.18 3.44
CA ALA A 25 7.05 0.07 2.00
C ALA A 25 5.91 0.90 1.40
N ILE A 26 4.86 1.12 2.18
CA ILE A 26 3.73 1.96 1.82
C ILE A 26 4.05 3.34 2.40
N GLU A 27 3.92 4.39 1.59
CA GLU A 27 4.18 5.77 1.99
C GLU A 27 2.99 6.64 1.60
N TYR A 28 2.69 7.66 2.40
CA TYR A 28 1.66 8.64 2.09
C TYR A 28 2.35 9.96 1.77
N ILE A 29 2.38 10.33 0.49
CA ILE A 29 3.11 11.49 -0.01
C ILE A 29 2.16 12.32 -0.87
N ASN A 30 2.06 13.62 -0.59
CA ASN A 30 1.19 14.55 -1.33
C ASN A 30 -0.26 14.07 -1.44
N GLU A 31 -0.81 13.55 -0.34
CA GLU A 31 -2.18 13.00 -0.27
C GLU A 31 -2.41 11.69 -1.05
N TYR A 32 -1.35 11.06 -1.58
CA TYR A 32 -1.42 9.79 -2.30
C TYR A 32 -0.62 8.69 -1.61
N LEU A 33 -1.15 7.47 -1.63
CA LEU A 33 -0.38 6.30 -1.23
C LEU A 33 0.53 5.84 -2.38
N SER A 34 1.79 5.61 -2.05
CA SER A 34 2.84 5.14 -2.95
C SER A 34 3.52 3.90 -2.38
N ILE A 35 4.14 3.11 -3.26
CA ILE A 35 4.95 1.95 -2.88
C ILE A 35 6.42 2.26 -3.22
N ASN A 36 7.29 2.20 -2.22
CA ASN A 36 8.72 2.44 -2.38
C ASN A 36 9.50 1.12 -2.63
N ALA A 37 10.83 1.23 -2.70
CA ALA A 37 11.74 0.10 -2.97
C ALA A 37 11.85 -0.94 -1.83
N ALA A 38 11.32 -0.67 -0.64
CA ALA A 38 11.32 -1.62 0.47
C ALA A 38 10.33 -2.78 0.28
N CYS A 39 9.40 -2.68 -0.69
CA CYS A 39 8.37 -3.68 -0.93
C CYS A 39 8.98 -5.04 -1.32
N LYS A 40 8.78 -6.05 -0.47
CA LYS A 40 9.24 -7.43 -0.70
C LYS A 40 8.23 -8.31 -1.45
N MET A 41 7.17 -7.72 -2.00
CA MET A 41 6.10 -8.46 -2.69
C MET A 41 5.47 -9.60 -1.85
N CYS A 42 5.38 -9.40 -0.53
CA CYS A 42 4.77 -10.36 0.40
C CYS A 42 3.25 -10.54 0.23
N LYS A 43 2.59 -9.61 -0.50
CA LYS A 43 1.14 -9.55 -0.78
C LYS A 43 0.24 -9.44 0.45
N ILE A 44 0.77 -9.08 1.63
CA ILE A 44 -0.04 -8.89 2.85
C ILE A 44 -1.04 -7.74 2.67
N CYS A 45 -0.60 -6.63 2.08
CA CYS A 45 -1.46 -5.47 1.80
C CYS A 45 -2.67 -5.82 0.92
N ILE A 46 -2.45 -6.55 -0.17
CA ILE A 46 -3.51 -7.03 -1.08
C ILE A 46 -4.46 -8.00 -0.38
N LYS A 47 -3.94 -8.89 0.48
CA LYS A 47 -4.78 -9.85 1.22
C LYS A 47 -5.68 -9.17 2.25
N LYS A 48 -5.19 -8.12 2.92
CA LYS A 48 -5.96 -7.40 3.93
C LYS A 48 -6.91 -6.36 3.32
N TYR A 49 -6.49 -5.68 2.25
CA TYR A 49 -7.26 -4.63 1.57
C TYR A 49 -7.27 -4.88 0.06
N PRO A 50 -7.99 -5.90 -0.41
CA PRO A 50 -8.03 -6.28 -1.83
C PRO A 50 -8.67 -5.20 -2.71
N ASP A 51 -9.52 -4.35 -2.14
CA ASP A 51 -10.16 -3.24 -2.87
C ASP A 51 -9.26 -2.01 -2.99
N VAL A 52 -8.09 -2.01 -2.32
CA VAL A 52 -7.15 -0.88 -2.27
C VAL A 52 -5.85 -1.17 -3.01
N PHE A 53 -5.23 -2.34 -2.87
CA PHE A 53 -3.87 -2.68 -3.39
C PHE A 53 -3.85 -3.72 -4.51
#